data_AF-A0A838SR15-F1
#
_entry.id   AF-A0A838SR15-F1
#
_cell.length_a   1.000
_cell.length_b   1.000
_cell.length_c   1.000
_cell.angle_alpha   90.00
_cell.angle_beta   90.00
_cell.angle_gamma   90.00
#
_symmetry.space_group_name_H-M   'P 1'
#
loop_
_entity.id
_entity.type
_entity.pdbx_description
1 polymer ?
#
loop_
_entity_poly.entity_id
_entity_poly.type
_entity_poly.pdbx_seq_one_letter_code
_entity_poly.pdbx_strand_id
1 'polypeptide(L)' 'MTAHTVYRTFETESRREFIRLTDDVQAAVDESGIQEGMALVAAMHITAGVWINDDEPGILEDTLEWLDKLAPPSWR' A
#
# COMPACT_ATOMS: atom_id res chain seq x y z
N MET A 1 -13.49 -2.37 -24.06
CA MET A 1 -12.76 -1.88 -22.87
C MET A 1 -12.38 -3.10 -22.07
N THR A 2 -11.08 -3.37 -21.94
CA THR A 2 -10.58 -4.48 -21.12
C THR A 2 -10.43 -4.00 -19.68
N ALA A 3 -10.81 -4.85 -18.72
CA ALA A 3 -10.61 -4.59 -17.31
C ALA A 3 -10.03 -5.85 -16.67
N HIS A 4 -9.14 -5.66 -15.71
CA HIS A 4 -8.52 -6.71 -14.93
C HIS A 4 -8.55 -6.29 -13.46
N THR A 5 -8.95 -7.21 -12.57
CA THR A 5 -9.13 -6.93 -11.15
C THR A 5 -8.50 -8.06 -10.35
N VAL A 6 -7.63 -7.68 -9.41
CA VAL A 6 -6.96 -8.60 -8.49
C VAL A 6 -7.21 -8.13 -7.07
N TYR A 7 -7.46 -9.08 -6.17
CA TYR A 7 -7.54 -8.82 -4.74
C TYR A 7 -6.29 -9.39 -4.06
N ARG A 8 -5.77 -8.66 -3.08
CA ARG A 8 -4.70 -9.09 -2.19
C ARG A 8 -5.17 -8.94 -0.76
N THR A 9 -4.88 -9.94 0.06
CA THR A 9 -5.22 -9.99 1.47
C THR A 9 -3.94 -10.00 2.27
N PHE A 10 -3.87 -9.19 3.32
CA PHE A 10 -2.71 -9.06 4.19
C PHE A 10 -3.14 -9.32 5.63
N GLU A 11 -2.34 -10.10 6.34
CA GLU A 11 -2.42 -10.28 7.79
C GLU A 11 -1.13 -9.72 8.39
N THR A 12 -1.23 -8.57 9.03
CA THR A 12 -0.07 -7.86 9.60
C THR A 12 0.27 -8.42 10.98
N GLU A 13 1.55 -8.56 11.28
CA GLU A 13 2.01 -9.01 12.60
C GLU A 13 1.92 -7.88 13.64
N SER A 14 1.98 -6.64 13.15
CA SER A 14 1.95 -5.42 13.98
C SER A 14 0.72 -4.56 13.71
N ARG A 15 0.37 -3.71 14.68
CA ARG A 15 -0.77 -2.78 14.56
C ARG A 15 -0.56 -1.71 13.48
N ARG A 16 0.69 -1.36 13.19
CA ARG A 16 1.10 -0.52 12.05
C ARG A 16 2.30 -1.21 11.41
N GLU A 17 2.24 -1.38 10.09
CA GLU A 17 3.24 -2.08 9.31
C GLU A 17 3.19 -1.55 7.88
N PHE A 18 4.34 -1.39 7.25
CA PHE A 18 4.43 -1.11 5.81
C PHE A 18 4.67 -2.41 5.07
N ILE A 19 3.85 -2.66 4.04
CA ILE A 19 4.00 -3.82 3.16
C ILE A 19 4.35 -3.29 1.77
N ARG A 20 5.45 -3.78 1.21
CA ARG A 20 5.87 -3.43 -0.16
C ARG A 20 4.95 -4.14 -1.17
N LEU A 21 4.20 -3.36 -1.94
CA LEU A 21 3.22 -3.87 -2.93
C LEU A 21 3.72 -3.80 -4.38
N THR A 22 4.90 -3.25 -4.64
CA THR A 22 5.37 -2.94 -6.01
C THR A 22 5.35 -4.18 -6.91
N ASP A 23 5.85 -5.31 -6.42
CA ASP A 23 5.95 -6.54 -7.22
C ASP A 23 4.58 -7.18 -7.44
N ASP A 24 3.68 -7.11 -6.45
CA ASP A 24 2.28 -7.53 -6.57
C ASP A 24 1.52 -6.73 -7.63
N VAL A 25 1.71 -5.41 -7.62
CA VAL A 25 1.08 -4.51 -8.59
C VAL A 25 1.64 -4.74 -9.99
N GLN A 26 2.96 -4.92 -10.13
CA GLN A 26 3.59 -5.23 -11.41
C GLN A 26 3.05 -6.55 -11.97
N ALA A 27 2.95 -7.60 -11.14
CA ALA A 27 2.38 -8.88 -11.56
C ALA A 27 0.93 -8.72 -12.06
N ALA A 28 0.09 -7.94 -11.35
CA ALA A 28 -1.28 -7.68 -11.79
C ALA A 28 -1.35 -6.89 -13.11
N VAL A 29 -0.41 -5.96 -13.34
CA VAL A 29 -0.30 -5.22 -14.61
C VAL A 29 0.13 -6.16 -15.74
N ASP A 30 1.13 -7.00 -15.52
CA ASP A 30 1.62 -7.97 -16.52
C ASP A 30 0.53 -9.00 -16.88
N GLU A 31 -0.16 -9.55 -15.88
CA GLU A 31 -1.29 -10.49 -16.06
C GLU A 31 -2.47 -9.87 -16.82
N SER A 32 -2.65 -8.54 -16.73
CA SER A 32 -3.75 -7.85 -17.42
C SER A 32 -3.60 -7.82 -18.95
N GLY A 33 -2.36 -7.89 -19.45
CA GLY A 33 -2.03 -7.71 -20.87
C GLY A 33 -2.33 -6.30 -21.43
N ILE A 34 -2.72 -5.34 -20.58
CA ILE A 34 -3.02 -3.95 -20.98
C ILE A 34 -1.70 -3.21 -21.25
N GLN A 35 -1.51 -2.74 -22.48
CA GLN A 35 -0.31 -2.00 -22.88
C GLN A 35 -0.34 -0.53 -22.47
N GLU A 36 -1.52 0.10 -22.54
CA GLU A 36 -1.72 1.52 -22.25
C GLU A 36 -3.04 1.69 -21.47
N GLY A 37 -2.99 2.32 -20.30
CA GLY A 37 -4.16 2.43 -19.43
C GLY A 37 -3.86 3.06 -18.06
N MET A 38 -4.71 2.72 -17.09
CA MET A 38 -4.58 3.17 -15.70
C MET A 38 -4.62 1.96 -14.76
N ALA A 39 -3.80 1.99 -13.72
CA ALA A 39 -3.86 1.06 -12.60
C ALA A 39 -4.37 1.80 -11.35
N LEU A 40 -5.44 1.28 -10.74
CA LEU A 40 -5.95 1.76 -9.46
C LEU A 40 -5.54 0.76 -8.38
N VAL A 41 -4.78 1.23 -7.39
CA VAL A 41 -4.39 0.45 -6.22
C VAL A 41 -5.01 1.11 -4.99
N ALA A 42 -5.90 0.40 -4.31
CA ALA A 42 -6.70 0.96 -3.22
C ALA A 42 -6.83 -0.04 -2.07
N ALA A 43 -6.75 0.48 -0.83
CA ALA A 43 -7.12 -0.27 0.35
C ALA A 43 -8.65 -0.32 0.46
N MET A 44 -9.21 -1.52 0.66
CA MET A 44 -10.65 -1.70 0.87
C MET A 44 -11.10 -1.44 2.32
N HIS A 45 -10.16 -1.11 3.21
CA HIS A 45 -10.38 -0.87 4.63
C HIS A 45 -10.11 0.58 4.99
N ILE A 46 -10.96 1.17 5.84
CA ILE A 46 -10.88 2.58 6.26
C ILE A 46 -9.75 2.89 7.25
N THR A 47 -9.04 1.86 7.73
CA THR A 47 -7.91 1.96 8.67
C THR A 47 -6.57 1.62 8.02
N ALA A 48 -6.54 1.50 6.69
CA ALA A 48 -5.35 1.24 5.89
C ALA A 48 -5.28 2.23 4.72
N GLY A 49 -4.09 2.40 4.14
CA GLY A 49 -3.87 3.27 2.99
C GLY A 49 -2.88 2.66 2.03
N VAL A 50 -2.96 3.08 0.76
CA VAL A 50 -1.94 2.81 -0.24
C VAL A 50 -1.21 4.12 -0.49
N TRP A 51 0.12 4.07 -0.41
CA TRP A 51 0.99 5.23 -0.52
C TRP A 51 2.19 4.86 -1.40
N ILE A 52 2.68 5.84 -2.15
CA ILE A 52 3.85 5.70 -3.02
C ILE A 52 4.96 6.57 -2.43
N ASN A 53 6.07 5.94 -2.07
CA ASN A 53 7.29 6.59 -1.62
C ASN A 53 8.50 5.69 -1.83
N ASP A 54 9.67 6.15 -1.40
CA ASP A 54 10.89 5.34 -1.40
C ASP A 54 10.83 4.23 -0.35
N ASP A 55 11.40 3.08 -0.68
CA ASP A 55 11.46 1.90 0.20
C ASP A 55 12.76 1.93 1.01
N GLU A 56 12.90 2.98 1.80
CA GLU A 56 14.08 3.26 2.60
C GLU A 56 13.70 3.20 4.10
N PRO A 57 14.39 2.37 4.91
CA PRO A 57 14.02 2.17 6.31
C PRO A 57 13.88 3.44 7.16
N GLY A 58 14.77 4.42 6.97
CA GLY A 58 14.72 5.71 7.68
C GLY A 58 13.47 6.52 7.32
N ILE A 59 13.12 6.59 6.03
CA ILE A 59 11.88 7.26 5.58
C ILE A 59 10.64 6.57 6.16
N LEU A 60 10.64 5.24 6.26
CA LEU A 60 9.53 4.50 6.86
C LEU A 60 9.39 4.82 8.36
N GLU A 61 10.51 4.87 9.09
CA GLU A 61 10.55 5.25 10.51
C GLU A 61 10.07 6.70 10.71
N ASP A 62 10.63 7.64 9.96
CA ASP A 62 10.26 9.07 9.98
C ASP A 62 8.76 9.26 9.70
N THR A 63 8.20 8.45 8.79
CA THR A 63 6.78 8.50 8.46
C THR A 63 5.90 8.06 9.62
N LEU A 64 6.27 7.00 10.33
CA LEU A 64 5.53 6.57 11.53
C LEU A 64 5.57 7.63 12.61
N GLU A 65 6.74 8.23 12.87
CA GLU A 65 6.86 9.32 13.83
C GLU A 65 6.00 10.53 13.43
N TRP A 66 5.99 10.88 12.15
CA TRP A 66 5.23 12.01 11.65
C TRP A 66 3.71 11.77 11.80
N LEU A 67 3.25 10.56 11.48
CA LEU A 67 1.85 10.16 11.70
C LEU A 67 1.46 10.23 13.17
N ASP A 68 2.35 9.90 14.10
CA ASP A 68 2.08 10.05 15.54
C ASP A 68 1.96 11.49 15.99
N LYS A 69 2.75 12.39 15.41
CA LYS A 69 2.68 13.83 15.71
C LYS A 69 1.37 14.43 15.20
N LEU A 70 0.89 13.99 14.04
CA LEU A 70 -0.35 14.50 13.42
C LEU A 70 -1.62 13.87 13.98
N ALA A 71 -1.62 12.55 14.18
CA ALA A 71 -2.76 11.78 14.64
C ALA A 71 -2.29 10.78 15.71
N PRO A 72 -2.09 11.25 16.96
CA PRO A 72 -1.56 10.42 18.03
C PRO A 72 -2.42 9.18 18.28
N PRO A 73 -1.82 7.98 18.38
CA PRO A 73 -2.56 6.77 18.69
C PRO A 73 -3.07 6.78 20.14
N SER A 74 -4.30 6.34 20.36
CA SER A 74 -4.88 6.17 21.69
C SER A 74 -4.43 4.89 22.43
N TRP A 75 -3.69 4.03 21.74
CA TRP A 75 -3.32 2.68 22.18
C TRP A 75 -1.84 2.54 22.54
N ARG A 76 -1.11 3.66 22.55
CA ARG A 76 0.26 3.71 23.07
C ARG A 76 0.26 3.97 24.57
#